data_AF-E2BCZ4-F1
#
_entry.id   AF-E2BCZ4-F1
#
_cell.length_a   1.000
_cell.length_b   1.000
_cell.length_c   1.000
_cell.angle_alpha   90.00
_cell.angle_beta   90.00
_cell.angle_gamma   90.00
#
_symmetry.space_group_name_H-M   'P 1'
#
loop_
_entity.id
_entity.type
_entity.pdbx_description
1 polymer ?
#
loop_
_entity_poly.entity_id
_entity_poly.type
_entity_poly.pdbx_seq_one_letter_code
_entity_poly.pdbx_strand_id
1 'polypeptide(L)'
;IVVGWARASVRVLEDRPLQCYRCLRYGHMAVTYQTDYGLTGHCFRCGGTGHVAKGCTEVVRCLLCHHEGKRADHRMGVSRIRRS
;
A
#
# COMPACT_ATOMS: atom_id res chain seq x y z
N ILE A 1 2.48 -19.89 43.58
CA ILE A 1 2.17 -19.21 42.29
C ILE A 1 0.82 -19.73 41.83
N VAL A 2 -0.19 -18.88 41.71
CA VAL A 2 -1.54 -19.27 41.27
C VAL A 2 -1.63 -18.99 39.78
N VAL A 3 -1.93 -20.03 38.99
CA VAL A 3 -2.17 -19.91 37.55
C VAL A 3 -3.66 -20.10 37.33
N GLY A 4 -4.31 -19.09 36.74
CA GLY A 4 -5.74 -19.09 36.43
C GLY A 4 -5.99 -19.09 34.93
N TRP A 5 -7.16 -19.60 34.52
CA TRP A 5 -7.56 -19.61 33.11
C TRP A 5 -8.32 -18.33 32.75
N ALA A 6 -8.02 -17.77 31.58
CA ALA A 6 -8.76 -16.69 30.97
C ALA A 6 -9.37 -17.15 29.63
N ARG A 7 -10.49 -16.56 29.23
CA ARG A 7 -11.15 -16.84 27.95
C ARG A 7 -11.05 -15.60 27.06
N ALA A 8 -10.60 -15.80 25.83
CA ALA A 8 -10.56 -14.77 24.80
C ALA A 8 -11.41 -15.21 23.60
N SER A 9 -12.23 -14.31 23.05
CA SER A 9 -12.99 -14.56 21.83
C SER A 9 -12.16 -14.18 20.61
N VAL A 10 -12.06 -15.09 19.64
CA VAL A 10 -11.44 -14.81 18.34
C VAL A 10 -12.55 -14.61 17.31
N ARG A 11 -12.39 -13.63 16.43
CA ARG A 11 -13.20 -13.47 15.21
C ARG A 11 -12.33 -13.81 14.01
N VAL A 12 -12.87 -14.60 13.08
CA VAL A 12 -12.21 -14.88 11.80
C VAL A 12 -12.27 -13.59 10.97
N LEU A 13 -11.10 -13.07 10.60
CA LEU A 13 -11.00 -11.96 9.65
C LEU A 13 -11.03 -12.52 8.23
N GLU A 14 -11.59 -11.75 7.30
CA GLU A 14 -11.48 -12.03 5.87
C GLU A 14 -10.00 -12.06 5.44
N ASP A 15 -9.71 -12.80 4.37
CA ASP A 15 -8.35 -12.90 3.84
C ASP A 15 -7.84 -11.50 3.46
N ARG A 16 -6.74 -11.09 4.10
CA ARG A 16 -6.13 -9.79 3.81
C ARG A 16 -5.36 -9.92 2.50
N PRO A 17 -5.77 -9.21 1.43
CA PRO A 17 -5.15 -9.37 0.14
C PRO A 17 -3.66 -9.02 0.20
N LEU A 18 -2.84 -9.86 -0.45
CA LEU A 18 -1.40 -9.67 -0.50
C LEU A 18 -1.05 -8.31 -1.13
N GLN A 19 -0.45 -7.44 -0.34
CA GLN A 19 0.05 -6.14 -0.78
C GLN A 19 1.58 -6.14 -0.76
N CYS A 20 2.18 -5.74 -1.88
CA CYS A 20 3.62 -5.58 -1.98
C CYS A 20 4.07 -4.39 -1.10
N TYR A 21 4.94 -4.62 -0.12
CA TYR A 21 5.42 -3.56 0.76
C TYR A 21 6.32 -2.52 0.05
N ARG A 22 6.87 -2.86 -1.13
CA ARG A 22 7.79 -1.99 -1.87
C ARG A 22 7.07 -1.04 -2.83
N CYS A 23 6.07 -1.52 -3.56
CA CYS A 23 5.31 -0.70 -4.53
C CYS A 23 3.88 -0.39 -4.07
N LEU A 24 3.43 -0.99 -2.96
CA LEU A 24 2.07 -0.87 -2.40
C LEU A 24 0.95 -1.43 -3.28
N ARG A 25 1.22 -2.11 -4.39
CA ARG A 25 0.19 -2.75 -5.23
C ARG A 25 -0.23 -4.11 -4.65
N TYR A 26 -1.48 -4.49 -4.89
CA TYR A 26 -2.00 -5.82 -4.56
C TYR A 26 -1.61 -6.87 -5.62
N GLY A 27 -1.64 -8.14 -5.22
CA GLY A 27 -1.54 -9.29 -6.13
C GLY A 27 -0.11 -9.69 -6.51
N HIS A 28 0.92 -9.18 -5.83
CA HIS A 28 2.29 -9.70 -5.96
C HIS A 28 3.11 -9.48 -4.69
N MET A 29 4.22 -10.22 -4.57
CA MET A 29 5.19 -10.08 -3.50
C MET A 29 6.40 -9.27 -3.98
N ALA A 30 7.08 -8.54 -3.09
CA ALA A 30 8.20 -7.69 -3.46
C ALA A 30 9.38 -8.45 -4.12
N VAL A 31 9.45 -9.76 -3.92
CA VAL A 31 10.44 -10.64 -4.56
C VAL A 31 10.20 -10.78 -6.07
N THR A 32 8.94 -10.66 -6.51
CA THR A 32 8.51 -10.96 -7.89
C THR A 32 8.55 -9.75 -8.83
N TYR A 33 8.87 -8.55 -8.33
CA TYR A 33 8.78 -7.33 -9.13
C TYR A 33 10.05 -6.46 -9.01
N GLN A 34 10.87 -6.52 -10.06
CA GLN A 34 11.90 -5.54 -10.35
C GLN A 34 11.27 -4.46 -11.24
N THR A 35 10.76 -3.38 -10.64
CA THR A 35 10.65 -2.14 -11.40
C THR A 35 11.82 -1.26 -11.09
N ASP A 36 12.43 -0.72 -12.13
CA ASP A 36 13.41 0.36 -12.06
C ASP A 36 12.85 1.61 -11.36
N TYR A 37 11.52 1.75 -11.29
CA TYR A 37 10.82 2.81 -10.56
C TYR A 37 10.59 2.41 -9.10
N GLY A 38 11.66 2.26 -8.33
CA GLY A 38 11.55 2.06 -6.88
C GLY A 38 10.83 3.23 -6.23
N LEU A 39 9.76 2.99 -5.45
CA LEU A 39 9.14 4.03 -4.60
C LEU A 39 10.04 4.44 -3.42
N THR A 40 11.23 3.87 -3.32
CA THR A 40 12.22 4.18 -2.30
C THR A 40 12.59 5.66 -2.36
N GLY A 41 12.29 6.42 -1.30
CA GLY A 41 12.56 7.87 -1.25
C GLY A 41 11.51 8.74 -1.93
N HIS A 42 10.45 8.16 -2.50
CA HIS A 42 9.32 8.88 -3.06
C HIS A 42 8.18 9.02 -2.04
N CYS A 43 7.49 10.15 -2.09
CA CYS A 43 6.30 10.42 -1.31
C CYS A 43 5.15 9.52 -1.79
N PHE A 44 4.63 8.67 -0.90
CA PHE A 44 3.49 7.78 -1.20
C PHE A 44 2.17 8.48 -1.54
N ARG A 45 2.10 9.82 -1.43
CA ARG A 45 0.92 10.62 -1.79
C ARG A 45 0.98 11.16 -3.22
N CYS A 46 2.08 11.82 -3.59
CA CYS A 46 2.22 12.53 -4.86
C CYS A 46 3.34 11.99 -5.76
N GLY A 47 4.25 11.19 -5.21
CA GLY A 47 5.40 10.66 -5.92
C GLY A 47 6.63 11.57 -5.98
N GLY A 48 6.57 12.77 -5.42
CA GLY A 48 7.74 13.66 -5.32
C GLY A 48 8.81 13.12 -4.35
N THR A 49 10.03 13.62 -4.45
CA THR A 49 11.14 13.29 -3.53
C THR A 49 11.34 14.43 -2.51
N GLY A 50 12.17 14.19 -1.48
CA GLY A 50 12.54 15.21 -0.50
C GLY A 50 11.52 15.46 0.62
N HIS A 51 10.41 14.72 0.65
CA HIS A 51 9.43 14.79 1.74
C HIS A 51 8.66 13.47 1.90
N VAL A 52 8.04 13.29 3.07
CA VAL A 52 7.17 12.15 3.38
C VAL A 52 5.69 12.51 3.26
N ALA A 53 4.84 11.51 3.04
CA ALA A 53 3.40 11.71 2.83
C ALA A 53 2.68 12.46 3.96
N LYS A 54 3.19 12.39 5.20
CA LYS A 54 2.60 13.06 6.38
C LYS A 54 2.56 14.59 6.25
N GLY A 55 3.49 15.20 5.52
CA GLY A 55 3.56 16.65 5.30
C GLY A 55 3.33 17.09 3.86
N CYS A 56 2.79 16.20 3.02
CA CYS A 56 2.65 16.47 1.59
C CYS A 56 1.36 17.26 1.31
N THR A 57 1.52 18.48 0.78
CA THR A 57 0.44 19.37 0.32
C THR A 57 0.12 19.21 -1.17
N GLU A 58 0.93 18.44 -1.89
CA GLU A 58 0.77 18.21 -3.32
C GLU A 58 -0.48 17.38 -3.66
N VAL A 59 -0.89 17.50 -4.92
CA VAL A 59 -2.00 16.72 -5.49
C VAL A 59 -1.66 15.24 -5.42
N VAL A 60 -2.66 14.44 -5.05
CA VAL A 60 -2.53 12.99 -4.95
C VAL A 60 -2.30 12.41 -6.34
N ARG A 61 -1.22 11.63 -6.48
CA ARG A 61 -0.85 10.99 -7.74
C ARG A 61 -0.25 9.62 -7.48
N CYS A 62 -0.82 8.60 -8.12
CA CYS A 62 -0.27 7.25 -8.12
C CYS A 62 0.85 7.16 -9.15
N LEU A 63 2.11 7.08 -8.69
CA LEU A 63 3.26 6.94 -9.59
C LEU A 63 3.15 5.71 -10.48
N LEU A 64 2.69 4.59 -9.93
CA LEU A 64 2.54 3.34 -10.68
C LEU A 64 1.56 3.49 -11.84
N CYS A 65 0.34 3.97 -11.58
CA CYS A 65 -0.65 4.17 -12.63
C CYS A 65 -0.24 5.27 -13.61
N HIS A 66 0.49 6.28 -13.15
CA HIS A 66 1.02 7.31 -14.04
C HIS A 66 2.02 6.73 -15.04
N HIS A 67 2.97 5.90 -14.58
CA HIS A 67 3.94 5.22 -15.46
C HIS A 67 3.25 4.21 -16.40
N GLU A 68 2.16 3.57 -15.98
CA GLU A 68 1.35 2.71 -16.83
C GLU A 68 0.42 3.48 -17.80
N GLY A 69 0.44 4.82 -17.81
CA GLY A 69 -0.45 5.64 -18.65
C GLY A 69 -1.93 5.59 -18.25
N LYS A 70 -2.23 5.11 -17.04
CA LYS A 70 -3.59 4.98 -16.49
C LYS A 70 -3.96 6.20 -15.62
N ARG A 71 -5.24 6.29 -15.28
CA ARG A 71 -5.75 7.28 -14.31
C ARG A 71 -5.02 7.18 -12.98
N ALA A 72 -4.22 8.21 -12.68
CA ALA A 72 -3.35 8.28 -11.50
C ALA A 72 -3.90 9.17 -10.37
N ASP A 73 -5.16 9.58 -10.45
CA ASP A 73 -5.90 10.44 -9.51
C ASP A 73 -6.25 9.74 -8.17
N HIS A 74 -5.32 8.98 -7.60
CA HIS A 74 -5.53 8.22 -6.37
C HIS A 74 -4.20 7.97 -5.65
N ARG A 75 -4.29 7.66 -4.35
CA ARG A 75 -3.12 7.37 -3.51
C ARG A 75 -2.53 6.00 -3.86
N MET A 76 -1.20 5.85 -3.81
CA MET A 76 -0.58 4.54 -3.96
C MET A 76 -1.03 3.57 -2.86
N GLY A 77 -1.33 2.35 -3.25
CA GLY A 77 -1.73 1.28 -2.33
C GLY A 77 -3.15 1.32 -1.79
N VAL A 78 -3.99 2.24 -2.28
CA VAL A 78 -5.43 2.06 -2.14
C VAL A 78 -5.91 1.14 -3.26
N SER A 79 -6.55 0.05 -2.89
CA SER A 79 -7.30 -0.75 -3.85
C SER A 79 -8.47 0.13 -4.29
N ARG A 80 -8.50 0.50 -5.58
CA ARG A 80 -9.81 0.71 -6.22
C ARG A 80 -10.45 -0.67 -6.20
N ILE A 81 -11.12 -0.99 -5.10
CA ILE A 81 -12.05 -2.11 -5.04
C ILE A 81 -13.15 -1.73 -6.03
N ARG A 82 -12.96 -2.03 -7.31
CA ARG A 82 -14.10 -2.27 -8.19
C ARG A 82 -14.61 -3.63 -7.72
N ARG A 83 -15.56 -3.61 -6.78
CA ARG A 83 -16.57 -4.65 -6.73
C ARG A 83 -17.25 -4.59 -8.10
N SER A 84 -16.78 -5.42 -9.02
CA SER A 84 -17.59 -5.86 -10.16
C SER A 84 -18.52 -6.95 -9.66
#